data_AF-A0A920VX42-F1
#
_entry.id   AF-A0A920VX42-F1
#
_cell.length_a   1.000
_cell.length_b   1.000
_cell.length_c   1.000
_cell.angle_alpha   90.00
_cell.angle_beta   90.00
_cell.angle_gamma   90.00
#
_symmetry.space_group_name_H-M   'P 1'
#
loop_
_entity.id
_entity.type
_entity.pdbx_description
1 polymer ?
#
loop_
_entity_poly.entity_id
_entity_poly.type
_entity_poly.pdbx_seq_one_letter_code
_entity_poly.pdbx_strand_id
1 'polypeptide(L)'
;MGHYDATERGKLLRRLAEVLAEHSESLGRAETTDTGKLLKGNTVASALYLRFFSILCWTCGQGSWDTLPIDKPNMWTMTVRKPLGVVAAVVPWNSNCFYLLSKSAQRWRREIRWC
;
A
#
# COMPACT_ATOMS: atom_id res chain seq x y z
N MET A 1 9.82 -7.85 18.27
CA MET A 1 9.03 -7.74 17.03
C MET A 1 9.43 -6.43 16.37
N GLY A 2 10.11 -6.45 15.23
CA GLY A 2 10.83 -5.28 14.71
C GLY A 2 9.91 -4.12 14.32
N HIS A 3 10.15 -2.93 14.88
CA HIS A 3 9.49 -1.70 14.46
C HIS A 3 10.17 -1.19 13.19
N TYR A 4 9.50 -1.32 12.03
CA TYR A 4 10.01 -0.79 10.76
C TYR A 4 9.70 0.71 10.63
N ASP A 5 10.73 1.52 10.37
CA ASP A 5 10.55 2.93 10.03
C ASP A 5 9.85 3.10 8.67
N ALA A 6 9.18 4.24 8.44
CA ALA A 6 8.47 4.55 7.20
C ALA A 6 9.34 4.31 5.94
N THR A 7 10.64 4.62 6.04
CA THR A 7 11.61 4.39 4.95
C THR A 7 11.83 2.91 4.68
N GLU A 8 11.96 2.10 5.73
CA GLU A 8 12.15 0.65 5.61
C GLU A 8 10.90 -0.03 5.07
N ARG A 9 9.72 0.40 5.50
CA ARG A 9 8.44 -0.03 4.95
C ARG A 9 8.35 0.26 3.45
N GLY A 10 8.82 1.43 3.02
CA GLY A 10 8.95 1.77 1.60
C GLY A 10 9.85 0.78 0.85
N LYS A 11 11.04 0.48 1.37
CA LYS A 11 11.96 -0.50 0.76
C LYS A 11 11.32 -1.88 0.61
N LEU A 12 10.56 -2.33 1.59
CA LEU A 12 9.82 -3.60 1.52
C LEU A 12 8.74 -3.58 0.43
N LEU A 13 7.99 -2.49 0.30
CA LEU A 13 6.99 -2.33 -0.78
C LEU A 13 7.63 -2.30 -2.17
N ARG A 14 8.83 -1.71 -2.30
CA ARG A 14 9.59 -1.73 -3.55
C ARG A 14 10.04 -3.15 -3.90
N ARG A 15 10.58 -3.89 -2.95
CA ARG A 15 10.99 -5.29 -3.15
C ARG A 15 9.80 -6.18 -3.52
N LEU A 16 8.64 -5.96 -2.89
CA LEU A 16 7.41 -6.65 -3.26
C LEU A 16 7.03 -6.38 -4.72
N ALA A 17 7.16 -5.13 -5.18
CA ALA A 17 6.95 -4.81 -6.59
C ALA A 17 7.92 -5.58 -7.49
N GLU A 18 9.22 -5.57 -7.21
CA GLU A 18 10.22 -6.31 -8.00
C GLU A 18 9.85 -7.80 -8.16
N VAL A 19 9.49 -8.48 -7.07
CA VAL A 19 9.07 -9.90 -7.09
C VAL A 19 7.77 -10.10 -7.88
N LEU A 20 6.78 -9.21 -7.74
CA LEU A 20 5.55 -9.28 -8.52
C LEU A 20 5.81 -9.08 -10.02
N ALA A 21 6.86 -8.34 -10.38
CA ALA A 21 7.26 -8.11 -11.77
C ALA A 21 7.82 -9.38 -12.38
N GLU A 22 8.73 -10.04 -11.65
CA GLU A 22 9.35 -11.31 -12.03
C GLU A 22 8.30 -12.40 -12.27
N HIS A 23 7.22 -12.42 -11.48
CA HIS A 23 6.15 -13.42 -11.60
C HIS A 23 4.90 -12.95 -12.37
N SER A 24 4.98 -11.80 -13.05
CA SER A 24 3.82 -11.16 -13.68
C SER A 24 3.09 -12.04 -14.71
N GLU A 25 3.81 -12.85 -15.50
CA GLU A 25 3.18 -13.76 -16.47
C GLU A 25 2.41 -14.89 -15.78
N SER A 26 3.03 -15.53 -14.78
CA SER A 26 2.40 -16.60 -14.00
C SER A 26 1.15 -16.12 -13.28
N LEU A 27 1.24 -14.95 -12.63
CA LEU A 27 0.11 -14.30 -11.96
C LEU A 27 -0.99 -13.92 -12.96
N GLY A 28 -0.63 -13.41 -14.14
CA GLY A 28 -1.58 -13.09 -15.20
C GLY A 28 -2.35 -14.32 -15.69
N ARG A 29 -1.66 -15.47 -15.84
CA ARG A 29 -2.29 -16.74 -16.22
C ARG A 29 -3.23 -17.25 -15.14
N ALA A 30 -2.81 -17.21 -13.88
CA ALA A 30 -3.66 -17.62 -12.75
C ALA A 30 -4.94 -16.77 -12.66
N GLU A 31 -4.81 -15.44 -12.75
CA GLU A 31 -5.96 -14.52 -12.74
C GLU A 31 -6.86 -14.73 -13.97
N THR A 32 -6.29 -15.04 -15.14
CA THR A 32 -7.06 -15.39 -16.34
C THR A 32 -7.83 -16.69 -16.18
N THR A 33 -7.24 -17.71 -15.56
CA THR A 33 -7.94 -18.98 -15.26
C THR A 33 -9.08 -18.77 -14.27
N ASP A 34 -8.91 -17.92 -13.27
CA ASP A 34 -9.91 -17.68 -12.21
C ASP A 34 -11.06 -16.77 -12.69
N THR A 35 -10.76 -15.73 -13.46
CA THR A 35 -11.74 -14.69 -13.85
C THR A 35 -12.21 -14.76 -15.30
N GLY A 36 -11.54 -15.55 -16.15
CA GLY A 36 -11.81 -15.61 -17.60
C GLY A 36 -11.34 -14.40 -18.41
N LYS A 37 -10.62 -13.44 -17.80
CA LYS A 37 -10.12 -12.24 -18.47
C LYS A 37 -8.99 -12.55 -19.45
N LEU A 38 -8.94 -11.79 -20.55
CA LEU A 38 -7.85 -11.87 -21.54
C LEU A 38 -6.47 -11.68 -20.89
N LEU A 39 -5.58 -12.64 -21.11
CA LEU A 39 -4.21 -12.65 -20.57
C LEU A 39 -3.45 -11.34 -20.88
N LYS A 40 -3.59 -10.84 -22.12
CA LYS A 40 -2.94 -9.59 -22.57
C LYS A 40 -3.36 -8.38 -21.72
N GLY A 41 -4.61 -8.34 -21.24
CA GLY A 41 -5.09 -7.28 -20.34
C GLY A 41 -4.52 -7.41 -18.93
N ASN A 42 -4.42 -8.64 -18.41
CA ASN A 42 -3.91 -8.90 -17.06
C ASN A 42 -2.40 -8.66 -16.94
N THR A 43 -1.60 -8.97 -17.96
CA THR A 43 -0.15 -8.71 -17.94
C THR A 43 0.14 -7.21 -17.92
N VAL A 44 -0.58 -6.41 -18.70
CA VAL A 44 -0.45 -4.94 -18.70
C VAL A 44 -0.92 -4.35 -17.36
N ALA A 45 -2.01 -4.88 -16.80
CA ALA A 45 -2.50 -4.45 -15.49
C ALA A 45 -1.48 -4.74 -14.37
N SER A 46 -0.82 -5.90 -14.43
CA SER A 46 0.24 -6.29 -13.49
C SER A 46 1.40 -5.30 -13.50
N ALA A 47 1.87 -4.86 -14.67
CA ALA A 47 2.92 -3.85 -14.79
C ALA A 47 2.51 -2.48 -14.21
N LEU A 48 1.23 -2.13 -14.34
CA LEU A 48 0.66 -0.91 -13.77
C LEU A 48 0.64 -0.95 -12.23
N TYR A 49 0.43 -2.13 -11.63
CA TYR A 49 0.50 -2.33 -10.19
C TYR A 49 1.90 -2.07 -9.64
N LEU A 50 2.93 -2.56 -10.33
CA LEU A 50 4.33 -2.31 -9.96
C LEU A 50 4.65 -0.82 -9.84
N ARG A 51 4.17 -0.05 -10.82
CA ARG A 51 4.36 1.40 -10.88
C ARG A 51 3.58 2.10 -9.76
N PHE A 52 2.41 1.59 -9.41
CA PHE A 52 1.62 2.10 -8.29
C PHE A 52 2.30 1.85 -6.93
N PHE A 53 2.87 0.66 -6.70
CA PHE A 53 3.60 0.34 -5.46
C PHE A 53 4.88 1.16 -5.29
N SER A 54 5.62 1.41 -6.38
CA SER A 54 6.84 2.21 -6.32
C SER A 54 6.55 3.68 -6.00
N ILE A 55 5.46 4.24 -6.53
CA ILE A 55 4.97 5.58 -6.16
C ILE A 55 4.53 5.60 -4.69
N LEU A 56 3.78 4.59 -4.23
CA LEU A 56 3.36 4.51 -2.84
C LEU A 56 4.55 4.43 -1.87
N CYS A 57 5.58 3.66 -2.20
CA CYS A 57 6.84 3.60 -1.44
C CYS A 57 7.45 4.99 -1.23
N TRP A 58 7.52 5.81 -2.29
CA TRP A 58 8.09 7.15 -2.19
C TRP A 58 7.25 8.06 -1.27
N THR A 59 5.93 7.92 -1.32
CA THR A 59 5.02 8.73 -0.50
C THR A 59 4.89 8.30 0.96
N CYS A 60 5.47 7.16 1.37
CA CYS A 60 5.35 6.64 2.74
C CYS A 60 6.04 7.52 3.80
N GLY A 61 7.03 8.34 3.40
CA GLY A 61 7.72 9.29 4.29
C GLY A 61 7.40 10.77 4.02
N GLN A 62 6.56 11.08 3.03
CA GLN A 62 6.37 12.44 2.49
C GLN A 62 5.09 13.12 3.00
N GLY A 63 4.74 12.96 4.28
CA GLY A 63 3.56 13.60 4.86
C GLY A 63 3.92 14.79 5.74
N SER A 64 3.72 16.02 5.26
CA SER A 64 3.58 17.17 6.16
C SER A 64 2.17 17.13 6.74
N TRP A 65 2.05 17.07 8.06
CA TRP A 65 0.75 17.08 8.72
C TRP A 65 0.72 18.21 9.74
N ASP A 66 -0.27 19.07 9.60
CA ASP A 66 -0.42 20.20 10.49
C ASP A 66 -0.94 19.72 11.84
N THR A 67 -0.15 20.01 12.87
CA THR A 67 -0.65 20.06 14.23
C THR A 67 -1.48 21.34 14.34
N LEU A 68 -2.75 21.22 14.74
CA LEU A 68 -3.62 22.37 14.89
C LEU A 68 -3.00 23.35 15.91
N PRO A 69 -2.83 24.64 15.54
CA PRO A 69 -2.34 25.63 16.49
C PRO A 69 -3.40 25.84 17.58
N ILE A 70 -2.97 25.81 18.84
CA ILE A 70 -3.83 26.11 19.98
C ILE A 70 -3.41 27.43 20.60
N ASP A 71 -4.40 28.26 20.91
CA ASP A 71 -4.26 29.62 21.43
C ASP A 71 -4.07 29.69 22.96
N LYS A 72 -3.68 28.57 23.60
CA LYS A 72 -3.50 28.49 25.06
C LYS A 72 -2.00 28.52 25.41
N PRO A 73 -1.54 29.53 26.17
CA PRO A 73 -0.17 29.53 26.68
C PRO A 73 0.02 28.33 27.64
N ASN A 74 1.17 27.67 27.54
CA ASN A 74 1.57 26.47 28.30
C ASN A 74 0.93 25.11 27.90
N MET A 75 0.45 24.95 26.67
CA MET A 75 0.02 23.64 26.18
C MET A 75 0.80 23.22 24.93
N TRP A 76 1.49 22.08 25.03
CA TRP A 76 2.14 21.45 23.88
C TRP A 76 1.20 20.41 23.29
N THR A 77 0.82 20.61 22.03
CA THR A 77 0.09 19.63 21.25
C THR A 77 0.96 19.06 20.13
N MET A 78 0.78 17.78 19.85
CA MET A 78 1.41 17.10 18.72
C MET A 78 0.43 16.10 18.12
N THR A 79 0.38 16.01 16.80
CA THR A 79 -0.36 14.92 16.13
C THR A 79 0.57 13.75 15.88
N VAL A 80 0.33 12.63 16.57
CA VAL A 80 1.09 11.40 16.36
C VAL A 80 0.23 10.41 15.57
N ARG A 81 0.86 9.73 14.62
CA ARG A 81 0.23 8.66 13.87
C ARG A 81 0.82 7.31 14.24
N LYS A 82 -0.05 6.31 14.34
CA LYS A 82 0.32 4.92 14.65
C LYS A 82 -0.36 3.95 13.69
N PRO A 83 0.27 2.80 13.41
CA PRO A 83 -0.38 1.74 12.65
C PRO A 83 -1.62 1.21 13.40
N LEU A 84 -2.68 0.87 12.66
CA LEU A 84 -3.92 0.29 13.19
C LEU A 84 -3.75 -1.08 13.85
N GLY A 85 -2.66 -1.78 13.56
CA GLY A 85 -2.54 -3.21 13.86
C GLY A 85 -3.03 -4.08 12.71
N VAL A 86 -3.63 -5.24 13.05
CA VAL A 86 -4.07 -6.28 12.10
C VAL A 86 -5.30 -5.82 11.31
N VAL A 87 -5.33 -6.12 10.01
CA VAL A 87 -6.44 -5.75 9.11
C VAL A 87 -6.87 -6.95 8.28
N ALA A 88 -8.18 -7.18 8.23
CA ALA A 88 -8.80 -8.11 7.30
C ALA A 88 -9.20 -7.38 6.00
N ALA A 89 -8.86 -7.97 4.85
CA ALA A 89 -9.19 -7.42 3.54
C ALA A 89 -10.03 -8.41 2.74
N VAL A 90 -11.30 -8.06 2.49
CA VAL A 90 -12.19 -8.80 1.58
C VAL A 90 -12.13 -8.18 0.20
N VAL A 91 -11.93 -8.97 -0.84
CA VAL A 91 -11.78 -8.51 -2.24
C VAL A 91 -12.83 -9.17 -3.14
N PRO A 92 -13.32 -8.47 -4.19
CA PRO A 92 -14.29 -9.02 -5.12
C PRO A 92 -13.62 -9.92 -6.16
N TRP A 93 -14.37 -10.93 -6.61
CA TRP A 93 -13.93 -12.02 -7.49
C TRP A 93 -13.49 -11.59 -8.90
N ASN A 94 -13.83 -10.39 -9.35
CA ASN A 94 -13.63 -9.97 -10.73
C ASN A 94 -12.20 -9.51 -11.03
N SER A 95 -11.43 -9.08 -10.03
CA SER A 95 -10.04 -8.62 -10.18
C SER A 95 -9.25 -8.88 -8.88
N ASN A 96 -9.13 -10.14 -8.50
CA ASN A 96 -8.65 -10.58 -7.19
C ASN A 96 -7.26 -10.01 -6.88
N CYS A 97 -6.29 -10.22 -7.80
CA CYS A 97 -4.94 -9.71 -7.62
C CYS A 97 -4.90 -8.18 -7.48
N PHE A 98 -5.70 -7.44 -8.24
CA PHE A 98 -5.70 -5.98 -8.20
C PHE A 98 -6.16 -5.42 -6.84
N TYR A 99 -7.32 -5.89 -6.39
CA TYR A 99 -7.95 -5.35 -5.19
C TYR A 99 -7.17 -5.75 -3.93
N LEU A 100 -6.56 -6.93 -3.92
CA LEU A 100 -5.72 -7.37 -2.82
C LEU A 100 -4.48 -6.49 -2.70
N LEU A 101 -3.78 -6.28 -3.81
CA LEU A 101 -2.57 -5.50 -3.86
C LEU A 101 -2.82 -4.03 -3.48
N SER A 102 -3.84 -3.41 -4.05
CA SER A 102 -4.19 -2.01 -3.76
C SER A 102 -4.59 -1.80 -2.30
N LYS A 103 -5.41 -2.67 -1.70
CA LYS A 103 -5.80 -2.59 -0.28
C LYS A 103 -4.60 -2.75 0.64
N SER A 104 -3.72 -3.71 0.33
CA SER A 104 -2.48 -3.92 1.07
C SER A 104 -1.62 -2.67 1.03
N ALA A 105 -1.34 -2.14 -0.16
CA ALA A 105 -0.48 -0.97 -0.36
C ALA A 105 -1.01 0.29 0.35
N GLN A 106 -2.31 0.57 0.23
CA GLN A 106 -2.94 1.71 0.90
C GLN A 106 -2.87 1.59 2.42
N ARG A 107 -2.95 0.37 2.95
CA ARG A 107 -2.90 0.14 4.40
C ARG A 107 -1.51 0.39 4.97
N TRP A 108 -0.45 0.04 4.23
CA TRP A 108 0.93 0.34 4.60
C TRP A 108 1.24 1.84 4.68
N ARG A 109 0.39 2.68 4.07
CA ARG A 109 0.44 4.15 4.15
C ARG A 109 -0.49 4.76 5.22
N ARG A 110 -1.68 4.17 5.44
CA ARG A 110 -2.67 4.76 6.35
C ARG A 110 -2.28 4.53 7.81
N GLU A 111 -2.17 5.61 8.56
CA GLU A 111 -2.02 5.60 10.01
C GLU A 111 -3.16 6.44 10.62
N ILE A 112 -3.70 6.04 11.77
CA ILE A 112 -4.80 6.79 12.42
C ILE A 112 -4.25 8.06 13.06
N ARG A 113 -5.03 9.15 12.94
CA ARG A 113 -4.87 10.40 13.70
C ARG A 113 -5.49 10.20 15.09
N TRP A 114 -4.68 10.32 16.14
CA TRP A 114 -5.18 10.56 17.49
C TRP A 114 -4.91 12.04 17.80
N CYS A 115 -5.96 12.77 18.18
CA CYS A 115 -5.88 14.12 18.74
C CYS A 115 -5.64 14.04 20.25
#